data_AF-A0A947NWE7-F1
#
_entry.id   AF-A0A947NWE7-F1
#
_cell.length_a   1.000
_cell.length_b   1.000
_cell.length_c   1.000
_cell.angle_alpha   90.00
_cell.angle_beta   90.00
_cell.angle_gamma   90.00
#
_symmetry.space_group_name_H-M   'P 1'
#
loop_
_entity.id
_entity.type
_entity.pdbx_description
1 polymer ?
#
loop_
_entity_poly.entity_id
_entity_poly.type
_entity_poly.pdbx_seq_one_letter_code
_entity_poly.pdbx_strand_id
1 'polypeptide(L)'
;MKKTLIKFIPFLIMASFLTTGCTQTGTTPPKLIAQHGTSSGDRSVLLAEVPVYMGNVADVSRKAKVIAIEVGKGAAAKTVLVKFDDKTKGIENAVPGHASIINYEMRGGEPWATVVKPKLAKLPAGVTEIKTAELKTMMDKGEKFTLVDSRPAKRFAASNLPGAINIPSDEFEKQANKLPENKDELLVFYCGGPT
;
A
#
# COMPACT_ATOMS: atom_id res chain seq x y z
N MET A 1 3.10 -52.43 -40.42
CA MET A 1 3.81 -52.12 -41.69
C MET A 1 4.56 -50.80 -41.53
N LYS A 2 5.88 -50.79 -41.83
CA LYS A 2 6.76 -49.64 -42.16
C LYS A 2 6.96 -48.55 -41.08
N LYS A 3 8.15 -48.03 -40.77
CA LYS A 3 9.57 -48.34 -41.07
C LYS A 3 10.44 -47.27 -40.35
N THR A 4 11.56 -47.67 -39.72
CA THR A 4 12.89 -46.99 -39.61
C THR A 4 13.00 -45.54 -39.10
N LEU A 5 13.73 -45.26 -38.00
CA LEU A 5 15.22 -45.18 -37.84
C LEU A 5 15.81 -43.85 -38.36
N ILE A 6 16.57 -43.12 -37.53
CA ILE A 6 17.89 -42.50 -37.83
C ILE A 6 18.54 -41.99 -36.52
N LYS A 7 19.70 -42.55 -36.19
CA LYS A 7 20.79 -41.95 -35.39
C LYS A 7 21.78 -41.34 -36.39
N PHE A 8 22.29 -40.13 -36.18
CA PHE A 8 23.59 -39.69 -36.70
C PHE A 8 24.16 -38.52 -35.86
N ILE A 9 25.35 -38.77 -35.32
CA ILE A 9 26.34 -37.90 -34.65
C ILE A 9 27.24 -37.27 -35.77
N PRO A 10 28.34 -36.48 -35.60
CA PRO A 10 28.81 -35.39 -34.70
C PRO A 10 29.21 -34.09 -35.46
N PHE A 11 29.54 -32.98 -34.77
CA PHE A 11 30.64 -32.05 -35.14
C PHE A 11 30.87 -31.04 -34.00
N LEU A 12 32.04 -31.03 -33.34
CA LEU A 12 33.09 -30.01 -33.50
C LEU A 12 32.54 -28.58 -33.20
N ILE A 13 32.90 -27.93 -32.09
CA ILE A 13 34.12 -27.11 -32.01
C ILE A 13 34.52 -26.90 -30.54
N MET A 14 35.82 -27.02 -30.35
CA MET A 14 36.61 -26.98 -29.14
C MET A 14 37.22 -25.57 -28.97
N ALA A 15 37.79 -25.32 -27.78
CA ALA A 15 38.69 -24.23 -27.38
C ALA A 15 38.01 -22.96 -26.82
N SER A 16 38.02 -22.72 -25.50
CA SER A 16 39.18 -22.45 -24.61
C SER A 16 39.86 -21.12 -24.91
N PHE A 17 39.54 -20.08 -24.12
CA PHE A 17 40.46 -18.96 -23.86
C PHE A 17 40.31 -18.52 -22.40
N LEU A 18 41.13 -19.11 -21.54
CA LEU A 18 41.68 -18.39 -20.39
C LEU A 18 42.94 -17.67 -20.87
N THR A 19 43.15 -16.41 -20.47
CA THR A 19 44.43 -15.88 -19.93
C THR A 19 44.35 -14.37 -19.62
N THR A 20 44.60 -14.07 -18.34
CA THR A 20 45.42 -12.98 -17.76
C THR A 20 45.38 -11.53 -18.32
N GLY A 21 44.79 -10.62 -17.51
CA GLY A 21 45.46 -9.54 -16.75
C GLY A 21 46.14 -8.35 -17.47
N CYS A 22 45.82 -7.11 -17.04
CA CYS A 22 46.79 -6.07 -16.66
C CYS A 22 46.13 -4.79 -16.07
N THR A 23 46.82 -4.21 -15.11
CA THR A 23 46.53 -3.01 -14.31
C THR A 23 47.02 -1.74 -15.02
N GLN A 24 46.38 -0.58 -14.84
CA GLN A 24 46.98 0.70 -14.40
C GLN A 24 46.10 1.95 -14.63
N THR A 25 46.29 2.86 -13.68
CA THR A 25 45.82 4.23 -13.42
C THR A 25 45.94 5.26 -14.56
N GLY A 26 45.04 6.26 -14.59
CA GLY A 26 45.17 7.48 -15.39
C GLY A 26 44.17 8.58 -14.98
N THR A 27 44.66 9.80 -14.84
CA THR A 27 44.15 10.97 -14.10
C THR A 27 43.30 11.96 -14.95
N THR A 28 42.39 12.67 -14.28
CA THR A 28 41.96 14.10 -14.44
C THR A 28 40.70 14.46 -15.29
N PRO A 29 39.91 15.49 -14.88
CA PRO A 29 38.50 15.73 -15.22
C PRO A 29 38.27 16.97 -16.12
N PRO A 30 37.01 17.32 -16.48
CA PRO A 30 36.65 18.66 -16.92
C PRO A 30 35.81 19.43 -15.88
N LYS A 31 36.50 20.42 -15.27
CA LYS A 31 36.21 21.86 -15.31
C LYS A 31 34.81 22.40 -14.95
N LEU A 32 34.80 23.15 -13.85
CA LEU A 32 33.83 24.15 -13.41
C LEU A 32 33.46 25.18 -14.48
N ILE A 33 32.19 25.61 -14.45
CA ILE A 33 31.81 27.01 -14.70
C ILE A 33 31.03 27.49 -13.47
N ALA A 34 31.52 28.60 -12.92
CA ALA A 34 31.06 29.28 -11.72
C ALA A 34 29.81 30.13 -11.96
N GLN A 35 28.97 30.27 -10.94
CA GLN A 35 28.24 31.51 -10.68
C GLN A 35 28.21 31.79 -9.18
N HIS A 36 28.85 32.88 -8.78
CA HIS A 36 28.57 33.60 -7.53
C HIS A 36 27.50 34.66 -7.84
N GLY A 37 26.48 34.77 -7.00
CA GLY A 37 25.47 35.82 -7.09
C GLY A 37 24.45 35.71 -5.95
N THR A 38 24.65 36.52 -4.93
CA THR A 38 23.77 36.82 -3.78
C THR A 38 22.29 37.00 -4.12
N SER A 39 21.39 36.46 -3.28
CA SER A 39 20.49 37.24 -2.41
C SER A 39 19.36 36.38 -1.83
N SER A 40 19.13 36.60 -0.53
CA SER A 40 17.84 36.54 0.17
C SER A 40 16.82 35.44 -0.16
N GLY A 41 16.67 34.54 0.80
CA GLY A 41 15.34 34.19 1.33
C GLY A 41 14.49 33.27 0.48
N ASP A 42 14.63 31.96 0.70
CA ASP A 42 13.44 31.18 1.03
C ASP A 42 13.82 29.94 1.86
N ARG A 43 13.10 29.72 2.96
CA ARG A 43 13.25 28.54 3.82
C ARG A 43 12.48 27.40 3.16
N SER A 44 13.01 26.81 2.10
CA SER A 44 12.54 25.52 1.61
C SER A 44 13.05 24.43 2.54
N VAL A 45 12.19 24.05 3.50
CA VAL A 45 12.33 22.82 4.27
C VAL A 45 12.32 21.66 3.27
N LEU A 46 13.50 21.14 2.95
CA LEU A 46 13.67 19.87 2.28
C LEU A 46 12.97 18.80 3.12
N LEU A 47 11.76 18.41 2.70
CA LEU A 47 11.15 17.17 3.14
C LEU A 47 12.05 16.05 2.62
N ALA A 48 12.99 15.59 3.45
CA ALA A 48 13.66 14.33 3.20
C ALA A 48 12.56 13.28 2.97
N GLU A 49 12.57 12.62 1.82
CA GLU A 49 11.66 11.51 1.53
C GLU A 49 11.87 10.47 2.63
N VAL A 50 10.98 10.45 3.62
CA VAL A 50 11.07 9.53 4.75
C VAL A 50 10.99 8.13 4.18
N PRO A 51 11.96 7.24 4.44
CA PRO A 51 11.96 5.94 3.80
C PRO A 51 10.78 5.10 4.32
N VAL A 52 10.10 4.43 3.38
CA VAL A 52 8.83 3.74 3.64
C VAL A 52 8.90 2.28 3.20
N TYR A 53 8.41 1.39 4.05
CA TYR A 53 8.05 0.03 3.67
C TYR A 53 6.54 -0.08 3.50
N MET A 54 6.11 -0.66 2.39
CA MET A 54 4.69 -0.92 2.10
C MET A 54 4.51 -2.40 1.83
N GLY A 55 3.64 -3.05 2.59
CA GLY A 55 3.57 -4.50 2.57
C GLY A 55 2.54 -5.07 3.54
N ASN A 56 2.32 -6.37 3.45
CA ASN A 56 1.55 -7.11 4.45
C ASN A 56 2.40 -7.30 5.69
N VAL A 57 1.82 -7.05 6.87
CA VAL A 57 2.47 -7.38 8.13
C VAL A 57 2.39 -8.90 8.30
N ALA A 58 3.54 -9.57 8.34
CA ALA A 58 3.61 -11.02 8.55
C ALA A 58 3.47 -11.37 10.03
N ASP A 59 4.13 -10.62 10.91
CA ASP A 59 4.07 -10.83 12.37
C ASP A 59 4.49 -9.57 13.15
N VAL A 60 4.09 -9.48 14.41
CA VAL A 60 4.49 -8.40 15.33
C VAL A 60 4.86 -8.97 16.70
N SER A 61 6.15 -8.91 17.04
CA SER A 61 6.63 -9.29 18.36
C SER A 61 6.77 -8.07 19.27
N ARG A 62 5.84 -7.90 20.19
CA ARG A 62 5.90 -6.83 21.21
C ARG A 62 7.01 -7.06 22.23
N LYS A 63 7.35 -8.33 22.51
CA LYS A 63 8.46 -8.68 23.42
C LYS A 63 9.82 -8.33 22.83
N ALA A 64 10.02 -8.58 21.53
CA ALA A 64 11.25 -8.24 20.83
C ALA A 64 11.27 -6.80 20.29
N LYS A 65 10.12 -6.11 20.32
CA LYS A 65 9.86 -4.83 19.65
C LYS A 65 10.23 -4.85 18.16
N VAL A 66 9.71 -5.83 17.42
CA VAL A 66 9.96 -6.02 15.97
C VAL A 66 8.65 -6.27 15.21
N ILE A 67 8.53 -5.67 14.02
CA ILE A 67 7.51 -5.92 13.01
C ILE A 67 8.16 -6.64 11.83
N ALA A 68 7.60 -7.77 11.39
CA ALA A 68 7.95 -8.41 10.14
C ALA A 68 6.99 -7.93 9.04
N ILE A 69 7.52 -7.31 7.98
CA ILE A 69 6.71 -6.80 6.86
C ILE A 69 7.20 -7.38 5.53
N GLU A 70 6.27 -7.86 4.72
CA GLU A 70 6.55 -8.38 3.38
C GLU A 70 6.51 -7.24 2.36
N VAL A 71 7.68 -6.79 1.94
CA VAL A 71 7.84 -5.68 0.99
C VAL A 71 8.03 -6.24 -0.42
N GLY A 72 7.19 -5.79 -1.36
CA GLY A 72 7.25 -6.20 -2.77
C GLY A 72 5.97 -6.89 -3.24
N LYS A 73 6.00 -7.44 -4.46
CA LYS A 73 4.87 -8.19 -5.05
C LYS A 73 5.36 -9.52 -5.62
N GLY A 74 4.59 -10.59 -5.41
CA GLY A 74 4.86 -11.91 -5.97
C GLY A 74 6.18 -12.52 -5.49
N ALA A 75 6.85 -13.28 -6.36
CA ALA A 75 8.10 -13.99 -6.02
C ALA A 75 9.29 -13.08 -5.62
N ALA A 76 9.17 -11.76 -5.82
CA ALA A 76 10.16 -10.78 -5.41
C ALA A 76 9.87 -10.17 -4.02
N ALA A 77 8.81 -10.59 -3.34
CA ALA A 77 8.50 -10.14 -1.99
C ALA A 77 9.60 -10.58 -1.00
N LYS A 78 10.05 -9.65 -0.16
CA LYS A 78 11.06 -9.90 0.87
C LYS A 78 10.49 -9.54 2.22
N THR A 79 10.61 -10.45 3.17
CA THR A 79 10.28 -10.17 4.58
C THR A 79 11.40 -9.32 5.18
N VAL A 80 11.06 -8.12 5.61
CA VAL A 80 11.96 -7.17 6.27
C VAL A 80 11.57 -7.08 7.74
N LEU A 81 12.57 -7.13 8.62
CA LEU A 81 12.38 -6.93 10.05
C LEU A 81 12.60 -5.46 10.40
N VAL A 82 11.60 -4.81 10.98
CA VAL A 82 11.62 -3.41 11.38
C VAL A 82 11.48 -3.32 12.88
N LYS A 83 12.47 -2.76 13.57
CA LYS A 83 12.40 -2.53 15.01
C LYS A 83 11.44 -1.40 15.32
N PHE A 84 10.81 -1.41 16.49
CA PHE A 84 10.01 -0.29 16.96
C PHE A 84 10.34 0.03 18.42
N ASP A 85 9.96 1.22 18.87
CA ASP A 85 10.09 1.63 20.25
C ASP A 85 8.81 2.33 20.72
N ASP A 86 8.86 2.86 21.94
CA ASP A 86 7.70 3.50 22.56
C ASP A 86 7.43 4.88 21.93
N LYS A 87 8.32 5.39 21.06
CA LYS A 87 8.14 6.62 20.28
C LYS A 87 7.47 6.33 18.92
N THR A 88 7.43 5.08 18.49
CA THR A 88 6.75 4.68 17.25
C THR A 88 5.25 4.95 17.37
N LYS A 89 4.72 5.80 16.47
CA LYS A 89 3.30 6.13 16.46
C LYS A 89 2.52 5.13 15.60
N GLY A 90 1.36 4.67 16.08
CA GLY A 90 0.45 3.85 15.29
C GLY A 90 0.80 2.36 15.27
N ILE A 91 1.58 1.85 16.23
CA ILE A 91 1.96 0.44 16.33
C ILE A 91 0.76 -0.50 16.40
N GLU A 92 -0.37 -0.02 16.93
CA GLU A 92 -1.67 -0.69 16.94
C GLU A 92 -2.20 -1.04 15.55
N ASN A 93 -1.75 -0.33 14.51
CA ASN A 93 -2.13 -0.57 13.13
C ASN A 93 -1.29 -1.66 12.45
N ALA A 94 -0.19 -2.11 13.06
CA ALA A 94 0.55 -3.28 12.58
C ALA A 94 -0.21 -4.55 12.98
N VAL A 95 -1.23 -4.91 12.20
CA VAL A 95 -2.02 -6.13 12.40
C VAL A 95 -1.52 -7.21 11.44
N PRO A 96 -1.09 -8.39 11.93
CA PRO A 96 -0.69 -9.50 11.05
C PRO A 96 -1.81 -9.87 10.07
N GLY A 97 -1.46 -10.01 8.79
CA GLY A 97 -2.39 -10.25 7.70
C GLY A 97 -2.91 -8.98 7.01
N HIS A 98 -2.72 -7.79 7.60
CA HIS A 98 -3.16 -6.52 7.01
C HIS A 98 -2.02 -5.76 6.35
N ALA A 99 -2.34 -5.09 5.24
CA ALA A 99 -1.39 -4.22 4.56
C ALA A 99 -1.15 -2.94 5.37
N SER A 100 0.13 -2.64 5.64
CA SER A 100 0.55 -1.46 6.37
C SER A 100 1.62 -0.66 5.63
N ILE A 101 1.69 0.62 5.95
CA ILE A 101 2.71 1.57 5.54
C ILE A 101 3.55 1.87 6.80
N ILE A 102 4.83 1.51 6.76
CA ILE A 102 5.77 1.74 7.85
C ILE A 102 6.79 2.76 7.38
N ASN A 103 6.71 3.95 7.96
CA ASN A 103 7.80 4.93 7.89
C ASN A 103 8.88 4.47 8.85
N TYR A 104 10.14 4.49 8.42
CA TYR A 104 11.25 4.07 9.26
C TYR A 104 12.44 5.03 9.15
N GLU A 105 13.41 4.84 10.03
CA GLU A 105 14.74 5.44 9.94
C GLU A 105 15.80 4.38 10.20
N MET A 106 16.95 4.51 9.55
CA MET A 106 18.05 3.56 9.75
C MET A 106 18.85 3.96 10.98
N ARG A 107 18.86 3.11 12.01
CA ARG A 107 19.71 3.27 13.20
C ARG A 107 20.65 2.08 13.29
N GLY A 108 21.96 2.33 13.21
CA GLY A 108 22.97 1.26 13.32
C GLY A 108 22.87 0.17 12.23
N GLY A 109 22.36 0.52 11.04
CA GLY A 109 22.18 -0.45 9.95
C GLY A 109 20.86 -1.24 9.99
N GLU A 110 20.00 -0.98 10.97
CA GLU A 110 18.70 -1.62 11.09
C GLU A 110 17.57 -0.59 10.89
N PRO A 111 16.43 -0.95 10.27
CA PRO A 111 15.30 -0.06 10.12
C PRO A 111 14.48 0.01 11.41
N TRP A 112 14.20 1.23 11.88
CA TRP A 112 13.37 1.51 13.05
C TRP A 112 12.12 2.27 12.66
N ALA A 113 10.94 1.72 12.96
CA ALA A 113 9.66 2.31 12.64
C ALA A 113 9.44 3.61 13.41
N THR A 114 9.08 4.67 12.69
CA THR A 114 8.69 5.96 13.24
C THR A 114 7.17 6.10 13.28
N VAL A 115 6.50 5.72 12.19
CA VAL A 115 5.04 5.78 12.06
C VAL A 115 4.53 4.57 11.30
N VAL A 116 3.53 3.90 11.85
CA VAL A 116 2.82 2.79 11.21
C VAL A 116 1.39 3.22 10.92
N LYS A 117 0.96 3.06 9.66
CA LYS A 117 -0.39 3.38 9.21
C LYS A 117 -0.98 2.20 8.43
N PRO A 118 -2.29 1.92 8.56
CA PRO A 118 -2.93 0.94 7.69
C PRO A 118 -2.91 1.45 6.25
N LYS A 119 -2.66 0.55 5.30
CA LYS A 119 -2.75 0.87 3.88
C LYS A 119 -4.22 0.77 3.46
N LEU A 120 -4.94 1.87 3.62
CA LEU A 120 -6.31 1.97 3.12
C LEU A 120 -6.29 1.97 1.58
N ALA A 121 -7.26 1.27 0.98
CA ALA A 121 -7.48 1.33 -0.45
C ALA A 121 -7.80 2.77 -0.86
N LYS A 122 -7.23 3.24 -1.97
CA LYS A 122 -7.63 4.53 -2.55
C LYS A 122 -9.04 4.37 -3.10
N LEU A 123 -9.93 5.29 -2.74
CA LEU A 123 -11.28 5.34 -3.30
C LEU A 123 -11.22 5.55 -4.83
N PRO A 124 -12.16 4.95 -5.59
CA PRO A 124 -12.24 5.16 -7.02
C PRO A 124 -12.55 6.64 -7.35
N ALA A 125 -12.16 7.08 -8.54
CA ALA A 125 -12.43 8.44 -8.99
C ALA A 125 -13.95 8.70 -9.01
N GLY A 126 -14.38 9.84 -8.47
CA GLY A 126 -15.79 10.23 -8.38
C GLY A 126 -16.50 9.81 -7.09
N VAL A 127 -15.83 9.09 -6.18
CA VAL A 127 -16.36 8.78 -4.84
C VAL A 127 -15.70 9.69 -3.81
N THR A 128 -16.52 10.33 -2.98
CA THR A 128 -16.08 11.21 -1.90
C THR A 128 -16.34 10.54 -0.55
N GLU A 129 -15.40 10.65 0.37
CA GLU A 129 -15.58 10.24 1.77
C GLU A 129 -16.17 11.40 2.57
N ILE A 130 -17.23 11.13 3.35
CA ILE A 130 -17.80 12.06 4.31
C ILE A 130 -17.55 11.57 5.73
N LYS A 131 -17.39 12.49 6.67
CA LYS A 131 -17.21 12.13 8.09
C LYS A 131 -18.55 11.89 8.78
N THR A 132 -18.57 11.14 9.88
CA THR A 132 -19.78 10.87 10.66
C THR A 132 -20.50 12.14 11.13
N ALA A 133 -19.75 13.19 11.48
CA ALA A 133 -20.33 14.48 11.89
C ALA A 133 -21.06 15.20 10.74
N GLU A 134 -20.54 15.06 9.52
CA GLU A 134 -21.13 15.63 8.31
C GLU A 134 -22.41 14.88 7.94
N LEU A 135 -22.37 13.54 7.94
CA LEU A 135 -23.57 12.73 7.74
C LEU A 135 -24.67 13.06 8.76
N LYS A 136 -24.30 13.19 10.05
CA LYS A 136 -25.26 13.60 11.08
C LYS A 136 -25.89 14.96 10.76
N THR A 137 -25.08 15.92 10.31
CA THR A 137 -25.57 17.25 9.93
C THR A 137 -26.54 17.19 8.75
N MET A 138 -26.26 16.35 7.75
CA MET A 138 -27.15 16.13 6.61
C MET A 138 -28.48 15.49 7.04
N MET A 139 -28.42 14.51 7.95
CA MET A 139 -29.61 13.89 8.55
C MET A 139 -30.45 14.90 9.35
N ASP A 140 -29.81 15.71 10.19
CA ASP A 140 -30.48 16.72 11.01
C ASP A 140 -31.15 17.82 10.16
N LYS A 141 -30.55 18.16 9.02
CA LYS A 141 -31.09 19.14 8.06
C LYS A 141 -32.19 18.58 7.15
N GLY A 142 -32.37 17.26 7.11
CA GLY A 142 -33.28 16.61 6.18
C GLY A 142 -32.86 16.75 4.71
N GLU A 143 -31.55 16.75 4.44
CA GLU A 143 -31.04 16.75 3.07
C GLU A 143 -31.50 15.48 2.33
N LYS A 144 -31.71 15.59 1.00
CA LYS A 144 -32.15 14.45 0.19
C LYS A 144 -30.97 13.57 -0.19
N PHE A 145 -30.88 12.39 0.41
CA PHE A 145 -29.92 11.34 0.06
C PHE A 145 -30.48 9.97 0.43
N THR A 146 -29.96 8.92 -0.21
CA THR A 146 -30.25 7.53 0.16
C THR A 146 -29.08 6.96 0.97
N LEU A 147 -29.38 6.48 2.18
CA LEU A 147 -28.40 5.87 3.08
C LEU A 147 -28.40 4.35 2.92
N VAL A 148 -27.25 3.75 2.64
CA VAL A 148 -27.11 2.32 2.36
C VAL A 148 -26.14 1.67 3.35
N ASP A 149 -26.60 0.64 4.05
CA ASP A 149 -25.78 -0.21 4.91
C ASP A 149 -25.28 -1.45 4.14
N SER A 150 -23.96 -1.52 3.94
CA SER A 150 -23.28 -2.61 3.23
C SER A 150 -22.97 -3.83 4.10
N ARG A 151 -23.33 -3.82 5.40
CA ARG A 151 -23.07 -4.93 6.32
C ARG A 151 -24.03 -6.11 6.08
N PRO A 152 -23.68 -7.33 6.55
CA PRO A 152 -24.59 -8.48 6.51
C PRO A 152 -25.92 -8.18 7.21
N ALA A 153 -27.02 -8.74 6.69
CA ALA A 153 -28.38 -8.49 7.19
C ALA A 153 -28.54 -8.73 8.71
N LYS A 154 -27.81 -9.70 9.27
CA LYS A 154 -27.80 -9.98 10.72
C LYS A 154 -27.27 -8.79 11.56
N ARG A 155 -26.33 -8.00 11.04
CA ARG A 155 -25.80 -6.79 11.71
C ARG A 155 -26.77 -5.63 11.57
N PHE A 156 -27.36 -5.45 10.39
CA PHE A 156 -28.38 -4.44 10.15
C PHE A 156 -29.61 -4.63 11.05
N ALA A 157 -30.09 -5.87 11.19
CA ALA A 157 -31.22 -6.21 12.05
C ALA A 157 -30.94 -5.98 13.55
N ALA A 158 -29.69 -6.07 13.98
CA ALA A 158 -29.32 -5.80 15.37
C ALA A 158 -29.33 -4.30 15.68
N SER A 159 -28.77 -3.47 14.79
CA SER A 159 -28.79 -2.02 14.89
C SER A 159 -28.33 -1.38 13.58
N ASN A 160 -29.02 -0.34 13.13
CA ASN A 160 -28.69 0.42 11.93
C ASN A 160 -29.01 1.91 12.10
N LEU A 161 -28.49 2.72 11.18
CA LEU A 161 -28.82 4.15 11.15
C LEU A 161 -30.27 4.36 10.65
N PRO A 162 -31.03 5.28 11.27
CA PRO A 162 -32.40 5.58 10.84
C PRO A 162 -32.48 5.93 9.36
N GLY A 163 -33.45 5.35 8.66
CA GLY A 163 -33.66 5.57 7.22
C GLY A 163 -32.70 4.82 6.30
N ALA A 164 -31.76 4.02 6.83
CA ALA A 164 -30.87 3.22 6.01
C ALA A 164 -31.58 2.02 5.38
N ILE A 165 -31.24 1.72 4.12
CA ILE A 165 -31.59 0.45 3.46
C ILE A 165 -30.41 -0.52 3.57
N ASN A 166 -30.68 -1.82 3.76
CA ASN A 166 -29.63 -2.83 3.77
C ASN A 166 -29.41 -3.41 2.38
N ILE A 167 -28.16 -3.32 1.90
CA ILE A 167 -27.67 -3.96 0.67
C ILE A 167 -26.29 -4.56 1.01
N PRO A 168 -26.24 -5.81 1.50
CA PRO A 168 -24.97 -6.46 1.83
C PRO A 168 -24.01 -6.50 0.64
N SER A 169 -22.71 -6.29 0.88
CA SER A 169 -21.68 -6.32 -0.17
C SER A 169 -21.74 -7.58 -1.04
N ASP A 170 -21.95 -8.73 -0.41
CA ASP A 170 -21.92 -10.05 -1.06
C ASP A 170 -23.19 -10.34 -1.89
N GLU A 171 -24.24 -9.55 -1.67
CA GLU A 171 -25.53 -9.65 -2.35
C GLU A 171 -25.86 -8.41 -3.18
N PHE A 172 -24.89 -7.51 -3.37
CA PHE A 172 -25.10 -6.22 -4.03
C PHE A 172 -25.72 -6.39 -5.41
N GLU A 173 -25.19 -7.29 -6.24
CA GLU A 173 -25.71 -7.54 -7.59
C GLU A 173 -27.19 -7.98 -7.60
N LYS A 174 -27.63 -8.70 -6.56
CA LYS A 174 -29.00 -9.20 -6.44
C LYS A 174 -29.96 -8.17 -5.87
N GLN A 175 -29.45 -7.20 -5.13
CA GLN A 175 -30.23 -6.22 -4.39
C GLN A 175 -30.04 -4.78 -4.89
N ALA A 176 -29.27 -4.57 -5.95
CA ALA A 176 -29.00 -3.25 -6.55
C ALA A 176 -30.27 -2.55 -7.04
N ASN A 177 -31.33 -3.32 -7.33
CA ASN A 177 -32.66 -2.80 -7.67
C ASN A 177 -33.36 -2.05 -6.52
N LYS A 178 -32.84 -2.11 -5.29
CA LYS A 178 -33.32 -1.29 -4.17
C LYS A 178 -32.80 0.14 -4.19
N LEU A 179 -31.80 0.43 -5.02
CA LEU A 179 -31.27 1.77 -5.18
C LEU A 179 -32.27 2.65 -5.97
N PRO A 180 -32.28 3.97 -5.74
CA PRO A 180 -33.08 4.90 -6.54
C PRO A 180 -32.81 4.74 -8.04
N GLU A 181 -33.86 4.80 -8.85
CA GLU A 181 -33.73 4.82 -10.32
C GLU A 181 -33.06 6.12 -10.81
N ASN A 182 -33.19 7.20 -10.03
CA ASN A 182 -32.56 8.48 -10.31
C ASN A 182 -31.05 8.44 -10.00
N LYS A 183 -30.23 8.57 -11.04
CA LYS A 183 -28.76 8.56 -10.93
C LYS A 183 -28.16 9.86 -10.38
N ASP A 184 -28.94 10.93 -10.29
CA ASP A 184 -28.51 12.21 -9.72
C ASP A 184 -28.73 12.26 -8.20
N GLU A 185 -29.36 11.24 -7.60
CA GLU A 185 -29.57 11.19 -6.17
C GLU A 185 -28.28 10.83 -5.42
N LEU A 186 -27.98 11.59 -4.37
CA LEU A 186 -26.81 11.34 -3.53
C LEU A 186 -26.96 10.01 -2.79
N LEU A 187 -26.04 9.08 -3.03
CA LEU A 187 -25.94 7.81 -2.32
C LEU A 187 -24.84 7.88 -1.26
N VAL A 188 -25.18 7.53 -0.04
CA VAL A 188 -24.22 7.43 1.07
C VAL A 188 -24.13 5.97 1.50
N PHE A 189 -22.98 5.34 1.32
CA PHE A 189 -22.72 3.98 1.76
C PHE A 189 -21.95 3.97 3.08
N TYR A 190 -22.32 3.09 4.00
CA TYR A 190 -21.55 2.84 5.21
C TYR A 190 -21.38 1.34 5.49
N CYS A 191 -20.30 1.01 6.20
CA CYS A 191 -19.94 -0.34 6.59
C CYS A 191 -19.53 -0.39 8.08
N GLY A 192 -19.12 -1.55 8.58
CA GLY A 192 -18.64 -1.75 9.95
C GLY A 192 -17.22 -1.22 10.23
N GLY A 193 -16.54 -0.70 9.21
CA GLY A 193 -15.16 -0.21 9.30
C GLY A 193 -14.22 -0.99 8.39
N PRO A 194 -12.92 -0.67 8.42
CA PRO A 194 -11.90 -1.45 7.73
C PRO A 194 -11.74 -2.81 8.42
N THR A 195 -12.30 -3.86 7.81
CA THR A 195 -11.96 -5.27 8.11
C THR A 195 -10.80 -5.74 7.26
#